data_AF-A0AA50ZB21-F1
#
_entry.id   AF-A0AA50ZB21-F1
#
_cell.length_a   1.000
_cell.length_b   1.000
_cell.length_c   1.000
_cell.angle_alpha   90.00
_cell.angle_beta   90.00
_cell.angle_gamma   90.00
#
_symmetry.space_group_name_H-M   'P 1'
#
loop_
_entity.id
_entity.type
_entity.pdbx_description
1 polymer ?
#
loop_
_entity_poly.entity_id
_entity_poly.type
_entity_poly.pdbx_seq_one_letter_code
_entity_poly.pdbx_strand_id
1 'polypeptide(L)'
;WNYGALPQTWEDPKHVDPDTGARGDNDPIDVIEIGERVAARGDVVKVKILGTLALIDEGETDWKLIAIDVRDPLADQLSDVADVERLFPGLLRATVEWFRLYKVPDG
;
A
#
# COMPACT_ATOMS: atom_id res chain seq x y z
N TRP A 1 -6.29 4.71 5.77
CA TRP A 1 -6.53 3.88 4.58
C TRP A 1 -7.33 2.66 4.99
N ASN A 2 -8.08 2.07 4.06
CA ASN A 2 -8.47 0.67 4.21
C ASN A 2 -7.23 -0.18 3.87
N TYR A 3 -6.90 -1.15 4.71
CA TYR A 3 -5.71 -1.98 4.57
C TYR A 3 -6.09 -3.42 4.24
N GLY A 4 -5.38 -4.04 3.30
CA GLY A 4 -5.60 -5.42 2.89
C GLY A 4 -4.51 -5.87 1.91
N ALA A 5 -4.81 -6.88 1.10
CA ALA A 5 -3.85 -7.45 0.17
C ALA A 5 -4.51 -7.81 -1.17
N LEU A 6 -3.71 -8.01 -2.22
CA LEU A 6 -4.22 -8.61 -3.46
C LEU A 6 -4.23 -10.14 -3.35
N PRO A 7 -5.34 -10.81 -3.68
CA PRO A 7 -5.36 -12.28 -3.72
C PRO A 7 -4.46 -12.79 -4.85
N GLN A 8 -3.98 -14.02 -4.71
CA GLN A 8 -3.15 -14.71 -5.72
C GLN A 8 -1.79 -14.03 -6.00
N THR A 9 -1.27 -13.29 -5.01
CA THR A 9 0.10 -12.76 -4.99
C THR A 9 0.85 -13.40 -3.82
N TRP A 10 2.17 -13.29 -3.85
CA TRP A 10 3.04 -13.76 -2.78
C TRP A 10 4.41 -13.08 -2.89
N GLU A 11 4.85 -12.46 -1.81
CA GLU A 11 6.21 -11.96 -1.64
C GLU A 11 7.13 -13.12 -1.24
N ASP A 12 7.74 -13.77 -2.24
CA ASP A 12 8.53 -14.98 -2.02
C ASP A 12 9.75 -14.72 -1.09
N PRO A 13 9.83 -15.35 0.10
CA PRO A 13 10.95 -15.17 1.03
C PRO A 13 12.26 -15.79 0.51
N LYS A 14 12.21 -16.55 -0.59
CA LYS A 14 13.40 -17.11 -1.24
C LYS A 14 13.98 -16.14 -2.28
N HIS A 15 13.16 -15.23 -2.79
CA HIS A 15 13.56 -14.19 -3.73
C HIS A 15 14.22 -13.02 -2.99
N VAL A 16 15.25 -12.41 -3.57
CA VAL A 16 15.81 -11.15 -3.09
C VAL A 16 15.42 -10.10 -4.12
N ASP A 17 14.61 -9.13 -3.71
CA ASP A 17 14.16 -8.06 -4.59
C ASP A 17 15.34 -7.13 -4.92
N PRO A 18 15.54 -6.76 -6.21
CA PRO A 18 16.69 -5.96 -6.62
C PRO A 18 16.62 -4.50 -6.19
N ASP A 19 15.42 -3.96 -5.94
CA ASP A 19 15.23 -2.55 -5.57
C ASP A 19 15.39 -2.34 -4.06
N THR A 20 15.02 -3.34 -3.25
CA THR A 20 15.18 -3.29 -1.78
C THR A 20 16.44 -3.97 -1.27
N GLY A 21 16.95 -4.98 -2.00
CA GLY A 21 18.04 -5.85 -1.53
C GLY A 21 17.64 -6.83 -0.42
N ALA A 22 16.34 -6.98 -0.13
CA ALA A 22 15.79 -7.82 0.93
C ALA A 22 14.95 -8.99 0.39
N ARG A 23 14.65 -9.97 1.24
CA ARG A 23 13.75 -11.10 0.90
C ARG A 23 12.29 -10.71 1.10
N GLY A 24 11.35 -11.29 0.37
CA GLY A 24 9.92 -11.06 0.62
C GLY A 24 9.47 -11.49 2.01
N ASP A 25 8.43 -10.86 2.55
CA ASP A 25 7.86 -11.10 3.89
C ASP A 25 7.00 -12.38 4.00
N ASN A 26 6.91 -13.17 2.93
CA ASN A 26 6.16 -14.42 2.83
C ASN A 26 4.62 -14.27 2.85
N ASP A 27 4.09 -13.06 2.66
CA ASP A 27 2.65 -12.80 2.60
C ASP A 27 2.18 -12.34 1.19
N PRO A 28 0.87 -12.26 0.93
CA PRO A 28 0.36 -11.60 -0.28
C PRO A 28 0.66 -10.10 -0.25
N ILE A 29 0.95 -9.51 -1.41
CA ILE A 29 1.31 -8.09 -1.52
C ILE A 29 0.25 -7.17 -0.92
N ASP A 30 0.71 -6.20 -0.13
CA ASP A 30 -0.16 -5.31 0.62
C ASP A 30 -0.72 -4.16 -0.21
N VAL A 31 -1.91 -3.69 0.19
CA VAL A 31 -2.65 -2.61 -0.46
C VAL A 31 -3.18 -1.64 0.58
N ILE A 32 -2.87 -0.36 0.39
CA ILE A 32 -3.49 0.78 1.06
C ILE A 32 -4.47 1.46 0.10
N GLU A 33 -5.77 1.27 0.37
CA GLU A 33 -6.85 1.86 -0.39
C GLU A 33 -7.24 3.22 0.22
N ILE A 34 -7.25 4.27 -0.61
CA ILE A 34 -7.26 5.68 -0.18
C ILE A 34 -8.61 6.40 -0.35
N GLY A 35 -9.65 5.69 -0.80
CA GLY A 35 -10.98 6.25 -1.03
C GLY A 35 -11.71 6.65 0.27
N GLU A 36 -12.82 7.37 0.10
CA GLU A 36 -13.57 7.95 1.22
C GLU A 36 -14.36 6.91 2.03
N ARG A 37 -14.73 5.79 1.41
CA ARG A 37 -15.52 4.73 2.04
C ARG A 37 -14.67 3.99 3.06
N VAL A 38 -15.16 3.85 4.29
CA VAL A 38 -14.62 2.89 5.26
C VAL A 38 -15.11 1.48 4.90
N ALA A 39 -14.21 0.58 4.51
CA ALA A 39 -14.54 -0.79 4.15
C ALA A 39 -14.74 -1.68 5.38
N ALA A 40 -15.55 -2.73 5.25
CA ALA A 40 -15.67 -3.77 6.27
C ALA A 40 -14.56 -4.81 6.09
N ARG A 41 -14.11 -5.43 7.19
CA ARG A 41 -13.15 -6.53 7.12
C ARG A 41 -13.72 -7.68 6.27
N GLY A 42 -12.97 -8.11 5.26
CA GLY A 42 -13.38 -9.16 4.33
C GLY A 42 -14.12 -8.65 3.09
N ASP A 43 -14.34 -7.34 2.95
CA ASP A 43 -14.82 -6.76 1.69
C ASP A 43 -13.83 -7.08 0.56
N VAL A 44 -14.38 -7.49 -0.60
CA VAL A 44 -13.62 -7.62 -1.85
C VAL A 44 -13.93 -6.39 -2.69
N VAL A 45 -12.93 -5.52 -2.86
CA VAL A 45 -13.08 -4.24 -3.53
C VAL A 45 -12.29 -4.24 -4.84
N LYS A 46 -12.91 -3.78 -5.92
CA LYS A 46 -12.21 -3.55 -7.18
C LYS A 46 -11.50 -2.20 -7.09
N VAL A 47 -10.18 -2.22 -7.20
CA VAL A 47 -9.35 -1.02 -7.05
C VAL A 47 -8.57 -0.71 -8.33
N LYS A 48 -8.18 0.54 -8.48
CA LYS A 48 -7.17 1.01 -9.44
C LYS A 48 -5.87 1.28 -8.71
N ILE A 49 -4.76 0.74 -9.19
CA ILE A 49 -3.42 0.98 -8.64
C ILE A 49 -2.91 2.33 -9.13
N LEU A 50 -2.35 3.12 -8.22
CA LEU A 50 -1.85 4.48 -8.45
C LEU A 50 -0.33 4.59 -8.26
N GLY A 51 0.27 3.67 -7.50
CA GLY A 51 1.69 3.68 -7.19
C GLY A 51 2.04 2.63 -6.16
N THR A 52 3.27 2.67 -5.65
CA THR A 52 3.75 1.75 -4.62
C THR A 52 4.79 2.43 -3.73
N LEU A 53 4.95 1.91 -2.52
CA LEU A 53 6.03 2.22 -1.58
C LEU A 53 6.84 0.94 -1.32
N ALA A 54 8.15 1.03 -1.50
CA ALA A 54 9.10 -0.01 -1.09
C ALA A 54 9.38 0.14 0.41
N LEU A 55 8.67 -0.60 1.26
CA LEU A 55 9.01 -0.71 2.68
C LEU A 55 10.01 -1.85 2.87
N ILE A 56 11.00 -1.61 3.71
CA ILE A 56 11.80 -2.68 4.29
C ILE A 56 11.31 -2.82 5.74
N ASP A 57 10.48 -3.82 6.00
CA ASP A 57 9.92 -4.08 7.33
C ASP A 57 10.76 -5.15 8.03
N GLU A 58 11.41 -4.78 9.13
CA GLU A 58 12.28 -5.69 9.90
C GLU A 58 13.34 -6.47 9.08
N GLY A 59 13.76 -5.92 7.93
CA GLY A 59 14.75 -6.52 7.03
C GLY A 59 14.16 -7.34 5.87
N GLU A 60 12.84 -7.35 5.74
CA GLU A 60 12.08 -7.99 4.66
C GLU A 60 11.50 -6.95 3.70
N THR A 61 11.36 -7.32 2.44
CA THR A 61 10.65 -6.54 1.43
C THR A 61 9.17 -6.68 1.69
N ASP A 62 8.50 -5.54 1.78
CA ASP A 62 7.09 -5.46 2.12
C ASP A 62 6.45 -4.34 1.27
N TRP A 63 6.03 -4.67 0.05
CA TRP A 63 5.52 -3.67 -0.88
C TRP A 63 4.14 -3.18 -0.47
N LYS A 64 3.98 -1.85 -0.36
CA LYS A 64 2.68 -1.23 -0.09
C LYS A 64 2.12 -0.59 -1.36
N LEU A 65 1.18 -1.26 -2.02
CA LEU A 65 0.50 -0.71 -3.19
C LEU A 65 -0.47 0.41 -2.76
N ILE A 66 -0.41 1.54 -3.46
CA ILE A 66 -1.37 2.64 -3.30
C ILE A 66 -2.49 2.45 -4.31
N ALA A 67 -3.73 2.37 -3.82
CA ALA A 67 -4.88 2.09 -4.66
C ALA A 67 -6.10 2.93 -4.28
N ILE A 68 -7.10 2.96 -5.15
CA ILE A 68 -8.41 3.56 -4.87
C ILE A 68 -9.55 2.68 -5.40
N ASP A 69 -10.65 2.56 -4.65
CA ASP A 69 -11.89 1.92 -5.14
C ASP A 69 -12.32 2.58 -6.45
N VAL A 70 -12.59 1.78 -7.48
CA VAL A 70 -13.03 2.28 -8.79
C VAL A 70 -14.40 2.99 -8.75
N ARG A 71 -15.13 2.87 -7.64
CA ARG A 71 -16.41 3.53 -7.40
C ARG A 71 -16.27 4.84 -6.60
N ASP A 72 -15.07 5.15 -6.13
CA ASP A 72 -14.84 6.40 -5.40
C ASP A 72 -15.07 7.61 -6.33
N PRO A 73 -15.72 8.70 -5.86
CA PRO A 73 -15.96 9.90 -6.67
C PRO A 73 -14.70 10.53 -7.28
N LEU A 74 -13.52 10.33 -6.67
CA LEU A 74 -12.24 10.85 -7.15
C LEU A 74 -11.48 9.85 -8.03
N ALA A 75 -11.96 8.61 -8.18
CA ALA A 75 -11.26 7.57 -8.92
C ALA A 75 -10.87 8.02 -10.34
N ASP A 76 -11.76 8.69 -11.07
CA ASP A 76 -11.49 9.15 -12.44
C ASP A 76 -10.43 10.26 -12.52
N GLN A 77 -10.15 10.96 -11.42
CA GLN A 77 -9.18 12.05 -11.36
C GLN A 77 -7.80 11.61 -10.86
N LEU A 78 -7.64 10.33 -10.48
CA LEU A 78 -6.43 9.74 -9.92
C LEU A 78 -5.92 8.68 -10.86
N SER A 79 -4.89 8.96 -11.66
CA SER A 79 -4.32 7.97 -12.59
C SER A 79 -2.87 7.61 -12.29
N ASP A 80 -2.19 8.41 -11.47
CA ASP A 80 -0.81 8.21 -11.08
C ASP A 80 -0.55 8.81 -9.68
N VAL A 81 0.60 8.49 -9.08
CA VAL A 81 1.01 8.95 -7.75
C VAL A 81 1.04 10.48 -7.63
N ALA A 82 1.33 11.19 -8.73
CA ALA A 82 1.31 12.65 -8.75
C ALA A 82 -0.09 13.23 -8.51
N ASP A 83 -1.14 12.53 -8.93
CA ASP A 83 -2.53 12.94 -8.65
C ASP A 83 -2.88 12.76 -7.18
N VAL A 84 -2.30 11.75 -6.52
CA VAL A 84 -2.51 11.50 -5.09
C VAL A 84 -2.03 12.70 -4.29
N GLU A 85 -0.82 13.22 -4.54
CA GLU A 85 -0.33 14.40 -3.83
C GLU A 85 -1.13 15.68 -4.18
N ARG A 86 -1.63 15.78 -5.42
CA ARG A 86 -2.45 16.93 -5.87
C ARG A 86 -3.82 16.96 -5.19
N LEU A 87 -4.48 15.81 -5.04
CA LEU A 87 -5.84 15.70 -4.51
C LEU A 87 -5.90 15.41 -3.01
N PHE A 88 -4.87 14.73 -2.48
CA PHE A 88 -4.70 14.41 -1.07
C PHE A 88 -3.34 14.91 -0.55
N PRO A 89 -3.11 16.23 -0.53
CA PRO A 89 -1.81 16.80 -0.16
C PRO A 89 -1.34 16.33 1.22
N GLY A 90 -0.11 15.81 1.28
CA GLY A 90 0.49 15.27 2.50
C GLY A 90 0.13 13.81 2.83
N LEU A 91 -0.81 13.17 2.12
CA LEU A 91 -1.19 11.78 2.39
C LEU A 91 0.00 10.82 2.21
N LEU A 92 0.77 10.98 1.13
CA LEU A 92 1.93 10.13 0.85
C LEU A 92 3.00 10.27 1.95
N ARG A 93 3.27 11.51 2.38
CA ARG A 93 4.20 11.77 3.48
C ARG A 93 3.72 11.12 4.79
N ALA A 94 2.43 11.27 5.12
CA ALA A 94 1.86 10.65 6.31
C ALA A 94 1.89 9.11 6.24
N THR A 95 1.73 8.54 5.05
CA THR A 95 1.86 7.08 4.79
C THR A 95 3.26 6.58 5.14
N VAL A 96 4.29 7.26 4.61
CA VAL A 96 5.69 6.91 4.89
C VAL A 96 6.00 7.06 6.37
N GLU A 97 5.51 8.12 7.02
CA GLU A 97 5.72 8.34 8.46
C GLU A 97 5.03 7.28 9.32
N TRP A 98 3.82 6.86 8.94
CA TRP A 98 3.09 5.79 9.63
C TRP A 98 3.90 4.49 9.62
N PHE A 99 4.32 4.00 8.45
CA PHE A 99 5.10 2.75 8.34
C PHE A 99 6.50 2.85 8.97
N ARG A 100 7.08 4.04 9.09
CA ARG A 100 8.35 4.22 9.82
C ARG A 100 8.19 4.10 11.33
N LEU A 101 7.03 4.47 11.87
CA LEU A 101 6.85 4.67 13.30
C LEU A 101 5.89 3.68 13.96
N TYR A 102 5.07 2.95 13.21
CA TYR A 102 3.98 2.14 13.79
C TYR A 102 4.45 1.06 14.78
N LYS A 103 5.67 0.55 14.63
CA LYS A 103 6.28 -0.44 15.53
C LYS A 103 7.19 0.16 16.61
N VAL A 104 7.53 1.45 16.56
CA VAL A 104 8.36 2.12 17.59
C VAL A 104 7.80 1.97 19.01
N PRO A 105 6.46 2.01 19.23
CA PRO A 105 5.89 1.76 20.54
C PRO A 105 6.03 0.31 21.04
N ASP A 106 6.35 -0.65 20.17
CA ASP A 106 6.39 -2.08 20.49
C ASP A 106 7.77 -2.52 21.04
N GLY A 107 8.83 -1.72 20.87
CA GLY A 107 10.18 -1.96 21.42
C GLY A 107 11.31 -1.68 20.46
#